data_AF-A0A4Y7U1V3-F1
#
_entry.id   AF-A0A4Y7U1V3-F1
#
_cell.length_a   1.000
_cell.length_b   1.000
_cell.length_c   1.000
_cell.angle_alpha   90.00
_cell.angle_beta   90.00
_cell.angle_gamma   90.00
#
_symmetry.space_group_name_H-M   'P 1'
#
loop_
_entity.id
_entity.type
_entity.pdbx_description
1 polymer ?
#
loop_
_entity_poly.entity_id
_entity_poly.type
_entity_poly.pdbx_seq_one_letter_code
_entity_poly.pdbx_strand_id
1 'polypeptide(L)'
;IGKKDITDNFSLSMHFFNKNISYVAVDMDKMLSERPEKIALLLEDIAAYLKSGELNSLPVTVYTPNKIAEAFKLIDEGKHIGKIIIDFKDQAVDVH
;
A
#
# COMPACT_ATOMS: atom_id res chain seq x y z
N ILE A 1 -2.57 -13.74 -7.14
CA ILE A 1 -1.29 -14.08 -6.47
C ILE A 1 -0.86 -12.88 -5.64
N GLY A 2 -1.41 -12.79 -4.43
CA GLY A 2 -0.95 -11.85 -3.41
C GLY A 2 0.26 -12.39 -2.65
N LYS A 3 0.80 -11.61 -1.71
CA LYS A 3 1.92 -12.04 -0.83
C LYS A 3 1.61 -13.39 -0.16
N LYS A 4 0.34 -13.63 0.23
CA LYS A 4 -0.16 -14.88 0.79
C LYS A 4 0.00 -16.09 -0.14
N ASP A 5 -0.33 -15.95 -1.42
CA ASP A 5 -0.21 -17.05 -2.39
C ASP A 5 1.26 -17.46 -2.60
N ILE A 6 2.18 -16.49 -2.51
CA ILE A 6 3.63 -16.72 -2.59
C ILE A 6 4.13 -17.41 -1.33
N THR A 7 3.74 -16.95 -0.13
CA THR A 7 4.16 -17.56 1.14
C THR A 7 3.63 -18.97 1.33
N ASP A 8 2.40 -19.21 0.86
CA ASP A 8 1.72 -20.50 0.97
C ASP A 8 2.16 -21.46 -0.17
N ASN A 9 3.13 -21.06 -1.00
CA ASN A 9 3.71 -21.85 -2.09
C ASN A 9 2.66 -22.40 -3.08
N PHE A 10 1.71 -21.56 -3.48
CA PHE A 10 0.75 -21.93 -4.52
C PHE A 10 1.45 -22.11 -5.88
N SER A 11 1.03 -23.12 -6.65
CA SER A 11 1.60 -23.40 -7.97
C SER A 11 1.22 -22.34 -9.00
N LEU A 12 2.21 -21.81 -9.73
CA LEU A 12 2.00 -21.00 -10.94
C LEU A 12 2.11 -21.90 -12.18
N SER A 13 1.08 -21.87 -13.05
CA SER A 13 1.10 -22.66 -14.29
C SER A 13 2.12 -22.11 -15.28
N MET A 14 3.08 -22.95 -15.67
CA MET A 14 4.11 -22.57 -16.64
C MET A 14 3.61 -22.41 -18.08
N HIS A 15 2.41 -22.92 -18.39
CA HIS A 15 1.82 -22.85 -19.73
C HIS A 15 1.66 -21.39 -20.22
N PHE A 16 1.46 -20.44 -19.32
CA PHE A 16 1.30 -19.03 -19.69
C PHE A 16 2.56 -18.42 -20.33
N PHE A 17 3.75 -18.91 -19.99
CA PHE A 17 5.02 -18.39 -20.52
C PHE A 17 5.25 -18.75 -21.99
N ASN A 18 4.49 -19.69 -22.57
CA ASN A 18 4.47 -19.93 -24.02
C ASN A 18 4.02 -18.71 -24.83
N LYS A 19 3.37 -17.73 -24.17
CA LYS A 19 2.98 -16.45 -24.77
C LYS A 19 4.06 -15.36 -24.62
N ASN A 20 5.27 -15.73 -24.23
CA ASN A 20 6.40 -14.82 -23.99
C ASN A 20 6.07 -13.72 -22.97
N ILE A 21 5.32 -14.07 -21.92
CA ILE A 21 4.97 -13.14 -20.84
C ILE A 21 6.02 -13.19 -19.73
N SER A 22 6.08 -12.13 -18.91
CA SER A 22 6.89 -12.09 -17.69
C SER A 22 5.99 -12.03 -16.45
N TYR A 23 6.41 -12.70 -15.38
CA TYR A 23 5.81 -12.59 -14.05
C TYR A 23 6.84 -12.00 -13.09
N VAL A 24 6.48 -10.93 -12.39
CA VAL A 24 7.35 -10.24 -11.44
C VAL A 24 6.60 -10.11 -10.11
N ALA A 25 7.13 -10.74 -9.07
CA ALA A 25 6.68 -10.50 -7.70
C ALA A 25 7.41 -9.26 -7.14
N VAL A 26 6.65 -8.24 -6.73
CA VAL A 26 7.19 -7.01 -6.14
C VAL A 26 6.89 -7.01 -4.65
N ASP A 27 7.94 -6.91 -3.82
CA ASP A 27 7.84 -6.77 -2.37
C ASP A 27 8.56 -5.48 -1.94
N MET A 28 7.77 -4.45 -1.60
CA MET A 28 8.29 -3.15 -1.21
C MET A 28 9.03 -3.18 0.13
N ASP A 29 8.61 -4.04 1.07
CA ASP A 29 9.26 -4.16 2.38
C ASP A 29 10.69 -4.70 2.20
N LYS A 30 10.82 -5.73 1.36
CA LYS A 30 12.12 -6.34 1.01
C LYS A 30 12.99 -5.38 0.19
N MET A 31 12.38 -4.63 -0.74
CA MET A 31 13.12 -3.62 -1.50
C MET A 31 13.63 -2.49 -0.61
N LEU A 32 12.87 -2.07 0.40
CA LEU A 32 13.30 -1.05 1.35
C LEU A 32 14.48 -1.53 2.20
N SER A 33 14.50 -2.79 2.63
CA SER A 33 15.60 -3.33 3.43
C SER A 33 16.85 -3.65 2.60
N GLU A 34 16.69 -4.18 1.39
CA GLU A 34 17.82 -4.68 0.57
C GLU A 34 18.33 -3.67 -0.47
N ARG A 35 17.51 -2.71 -0.89
CA ARG A 35 17.80 -1.74 -1.97
C ARG A 35 17.26 -0.34 -1.66
N PRO A 36 17.60 0.24 -0.49
CA PRO A 36 17.05 1.52 -0.05
C PRO A 36 17.32 2.66 -1.04
N GLU A 37 18.43 2.64 -1.78
CA GLU A 37 18.76 3.64 -2.79
C GLU A 37 17.77 3.67 -3.94
N LYS A 38 17.24 2.50 -4.36
CA LYS A 38 16.20 2.44 -5.40
C LYS A 38 14.87 2.98 -4.90
N ILE A 39 14.53 2.70 -3.64
CA ILE A 39 13.31 3.25 -3.03
C ILE A 39 13.42 4.77 -2.91
N ALA A 40 14.58 5.31 -2.54
CA ALA A 40 14.80 6.75 -2.48
C ALA A 40 14.54 7.42 -3.83
N LEU A 41 15.11 6.90 -4.92
CA LEU A 41 14.86 7.40 -6.28
C LEU A 41 13.37 7.32 -6.67
N LEU A 42 12.70 6.21 -6.36
CA LEU A 42 11.26 6.08 -6.61
C LEU A 42 10.44 7.12 -5.83
N LEU A 43 10.83 7.44 -4.60
CA LEU A 43 10.16 8.47 -3.80
C LEU A 43 10.41 9.88 -4.36
N GLU A 44 11.59 10.14 -4.90
CA GLU A 44 11.90 11.40 -5.61
C GLU A 44 11.01 11.57 -6.85
N ASP A 45 10.85 10.52 -7.65
CA ASP A 45 9.97 10.52 -8.83
C ASP A 45 8.51 10.79 -8.42
N ILE A 46 8.01 10.10 -7.38
CA ILE A 46 6.66 10.32 -6.84
C ILE A 46 6.50 11.78 -6.39
N ALA A 47 7.48 12.35 -5.69
CA ALA A 47 7.43 13.74 -5.26
C ALA A 47 7.40 14.72 -6.44
N ALA A 48 8.15 14.42 -7.51
CA ALA A 48 8.13 15.21 -8.74
C ALA A 48 6.74 15.19 -9.40
N TYR A 49 6.12 14.02 -9.53
CA TYR A 49 4.78 13.88 -10.12
C TYR A 49 3.68 14.53 -9.27
N LEU A 50 3.81 14.48 -7.94
CA LEU A 50 2.90 15.20 -7.03
C LEU A 50 3.05 16.72 -7.23
N LYS A 51 4.28 17.21 -7.38
CA LYS A 51 4.56 18.63 -7.59
C LYS A 51 4.10 19.12 -8.97
N SER A 52 4.18 18.29 -10.01
CA SER A 52 3.68 18.62 -11.35
C SER A 52 2.16 18.51 -11.48
N GLY A 53 1.49 17.86 -10.52
CA GLY A 53 0.04 17.63 -10.54
C GLY A 53 -0.39 16.44 -11.41
N GLU A 54 0.58 15.66 -11.93
CA GLU A 54 0.30 14.43 -12.69
C GLU A 54 -0.23 13.31 -11.79
N LEU A 55 0.19 13.29 -10.52
CA LEU A 55 -0.40 12.44 -9.48
C LEU A 55 -1.38 13.25 -8.63
N ASN A 56 -2.65 12.85 -8.65
CA ASN A 56 -3.69 13.40 -7.78
C ASN A 56 -3.81 12.57 -6.50
N SER A 57 -4.16 13.23 -5.40
CA SER A 57 -4.48 12.54 -4.15
C SER A 57 -5.71 11.64 -4.32
N LEU A 58 -5.65 10.43 -3.75
CA LEU A 58 -6.83 9.57 -3.63
C LEU A 58 -7.85 10.20 -2.68
N PRO A 59 -9.16 9.89 -2.83
CA PRO A 59 -10.17 10.24 -1.84
C PRO A 59 -9.74 9.78 -0.45
N VAL A 60 -10.07 10.57 0.57
CA VAL A 60 -9.69 10.30 1.96
C VAL A 60 -10.93 10.23 2.83
N THR A 61 -11.06 9.16 3.61
CA THR A 61 -12.02 9.05 4.70
C THR A 61 -11.27 9.22 6.02
N VAL A 62 -11.62 10.24 6.80
CA VAL A 62 -10.92 10.57 8.06
C VAL A 62 -11.74 10.11 9.26
N TYR A 63 -11.08 9.42 10.19
CA TYR A 63 -11.63 9.05 11.50
C TYR A 63 -10.79 9.68 12.61
N THR A 64 -11.41 9.93 13.75
CA THR A 64 -10.68 10.22 15.00
C THR A 64 -10.23 8.91 15.65
N PRO A 65 -9.21 8.95 16.55
CA PRO A 65 -8.69 7.74 17.20
C PRO A 65 -9.76 6.97 17.98
N ASN A 66 -10.73 7.67 18.60
CA ASN A 66 -11.87 7.04 19.28
C ASN A 66 -12.76 6.18 18.37
N LYS A 67 -12.67 6.35 17.04
CA LYS A 67 -13.42 5.59 16.04
C LYS A 67 -12.55 4.60 15.27
N ILE A 68 -11.39 4.24 15.81
CA ILE A 68 -10.46 3.32 15.12
C ILE A 68 -11.11 1.96 14.80
N ALA A 69 -12.00 1.45 15.65
CA ALA A 69 -12.74 0.22 15.38
C ALA A 69 -13.67 0.34 14.15
N GLU A 70 -14.34 1.48 13.99
CA GLU A 70 -15.16 1.76 12.79
C GLU A 70 -14.30 1.86 11.53
N ALA A 71 -13.11 2.46 11.64
CA ALA A 71 -12.15 2.55 10.55
C ALA A 71 -11.68 1.17 10.07
N PHE A 72 -11.31 0.28 11.00
CA PHE A 72 -10.93 -1.11 10.68
C PHE A 72 -12.11 -1.91 10.09
N LYS A 73 -13.32 -1.72 10.60
CA LYS A 73 -14.51 -2.36 10.03
C LYS A 73 -14.75 -1.97 8.57
N LEU A 74 -14.52 -0.69 8.22
CA LEU A 74 -14.66 -0.23 6.82
C LEU A 74 -13.60 -0.87 5.89
N ILE A 75 -12.40 -1.16 6.41
CA ILE A 75 -11.35 -1.91 5.69
C ILE A 75 -11.81 -3.35 5.45
N ASP A 76 -12.25 -4.04 6.50
CA ASP A 76 -12.66 -5.44 6.45
C ASP A 76 -13.85 -5.69 5.51
N GLU A 77 -14.82 -4.76 5.51
CA GLU A 77 -15.97 -4.82 4.60
C GLU A 77 -15.61 -4.53 3.12
N GLY A 78 -14.38 -4.05 2.85
CA GLY A 78 -13.92 -3.73 1.49
C GLY A 78 -14.68 -2.55 0.83
N LYS A 79 -15.37 -1.72 1.62
CA LYS A 79 -16.23 -0.63 1.12
C LYS A 79 -15.54 0.73 0.98
N HIS A 80 -14.27 0.82 1.33
CA HIS A 80 -13.52 2.08 1.22
C HIS A 80 -13.02 2.32 -0.20
N ILE A 81 -13.04 3.58 -0.62
CA ILE A 81 -12.37 4.05 -1.84
C ILE A 81 -11.29 5.04 -1.40
N GLY A 82 -10.06 4.78 -1.80
CA GLY A 82 -8.92 5.62 -1.45
C GLY A 82 -8.33 5.30 -0.07
N LYS A 83 -7.89 6.32 0.66
CA LYS A 83 -7.16 6.16 1.93
C LYS A 83 -8.08 6.37 3.14
N ILE A 84 -7.94 5.53 4.16
CA ILE A 84 -8.49 5.78 5.49
C ILE A 84 -7.37 6.39 6.35
N ILE A 85 -7.64 7.54 6.97
CA ILE A 85 -6.69 8.24 7.84
C ILE A 85 -7.26 8.33 9.24
N ILE A 86 -6.42 8.03 10.25
CA ILE A 86 -6.71 8.35 11.65
C ILE A 86 -6.02 9.68 11.97
N ASP A 87 -6.80 10.73 12.24
CA ASP A 87 -6.27 12.06 12.54
C ASP A 87 -6.15 12.29 14.05
N PHE A 88 -4.91 12.47 14.52
CA PHE A 88 -4.57 12.64 15.93
C PHE A 88 -4.46 14.11 16.36
N LYS A 89 -4.68 15.08 15.46
CA LYS A 89 -4.43 16.51 15.75
C LYS A 89 -5.17 17.07 16.97
N ASP A 90 -6.33 16.50 17.32
CA ASP A 90 -7.19 17.01 18.39
C ASP A 90 -7.29 16.06 19.62
N GLN A 91 -6.36 15.11 19.79
CA GLN A 91 -6.37 14.21 20.95
C GLN A 91 -4.98 14.05 21.58
N ALA A 92 -4.91 14.25 22.90
CA ALA A 92 -3.80 13.75 23.70
C ALA A 92 -3.83 12.22 23.65
N VAL A 93 -2.89 11.61 22.95
CA VAL A 93 -2.69 10.17 22.98
C VAL A 93 -1.99 9.85 24.29
N ASP A 94 -2.72 9.28 25.25
CA ASP A 94 -2.11 8.71 26.45
C ASP A 94 -1.39 7.43 26.02
N VAL A 95 -0.07 7.50 25.91
CA VAL A 95 0.77 6.34 25.62
C VAL A 95 1.14 5.72 26.96
N HIS A 96 0.46 4.62 27.31
CA HIS A 96 0.84 3.77 28.44
C HIS A 96 2.03 2.88 28.09
#